data_AF-N0BDA0-F1
#
_entry.id   AF-N0BDA0-F1
#
_cell.length_a   1.000
_cell.length_b   1.000
_cell.length_c   1.000
_cell.angle_alpha   90.00
_cell.angle_beta   90.00
_cell.angle_gamma   90.00
#
_symmetry.space_group_name_H-M   'P 1'
#
loop_
_entity.id
_entity.type
_entity.pdbx_description
1 polymer ?
#
loop_
_entity_poly.entity_id
_entity_poly.type
_entity_poly.pdbx_seq_one_letter_code
_entity_poly.pdbx_strand_id
1 'polypeptide(L)'
;MNYSDIVVRSAESLIDHIRHFPKILEEQKTSINEFFRLIENGKAIHIFGVGRSGAVALCFAIRLKHFEKIFGHKVWWLGDEVREKIENGDVLIIFSGSGETAEAVFIAQKAKEVGARIVLITSFPESTIGKMSDLLITLPGGLEKSKGWKYLQAQITEDSPFYGGGKFELMAYLLQETLITGIGKWMKIGKDVVVREHVRDS
;
A
#
# COMPACT_ATOMS: atom_id res chain seq x y z
N MET A 1 10.44 24.87 26.54
CA MET A 1 10.47 24.03 25.32
C MET A 1 9.78 24.82 24.24
N ASN A 2 10.49 25.13 23.15
CA ASN A 2 9.91 25.84 22.01
C ASN A 2 9.32 24.83 21.00
N TYR A 3 8.65 25.32 19.96
CA TYR A 3 8.03 24.45 18.95
C TYR A 3 9.06 23.56 18.23
N SER A 4 10.25 24.08 17.93
CA SER A 4 11.31 23.27 17.28
C SER A 4 11.77 22.10 18.16
N ASP A 5 11.88 22.29 19.48
CA ASP A 5 12.22 21.20 20.40
C ASP A 5 11.17 20.09 20.35
N ILE A 6 9.88 20.46 20.25
CA ILE A 6 8.77 19.50 20.14
C ILE A 6 8.87 18.74 18.82
N VAL A 7 9.10 19.43 17.69
CA VAL A 7 9.25 18.80 16.37
C VAL A 7 10.41 17.82 16.34
N VAL A 8 11.56 18.18 16.90
CA VAL A 8 12.74 17.29 17.00
C VAL A 8 12.40 16.04 17.81
N ARG A 9 11.79 16.19 18.99
CA ARG A 9 11.38 15.04 19.82
C ARG A 9 10.33 14.16 19.13
N SER A 10 9.38 14.76 18.41
CA SER A 10 8.41 14.01 17.61
C SER A 10 9.10 13.20 16.50
N ALA A 11 10.09 13.79 15.81
CA ALA A 11 10.86 13.09 14.79
C ALA A 11 11.64 11.89 15.37
N GLU A 12 12.29 12.05 16.53
CA GLU A 12 12.96 10.96 17.24
C GLU A 12 11.99 9.82 17.57
N SER A 13 10.81 10.16 18.11
CA SER A 13 9.78 9.18 18.45
C SER A 13 9.26 8.42 17.23
N LEU A 14 9.07 9.09 16.09
CA LEU A 14 8.69 8.44 14.83
C LEU A 14 9.77 7.49 14.32
N ILE A 15 11.05 7.87 14.42
CA ILE A 15 12.18 7.01 14.05
C ILE A 15 12.19 5.73 14.90
N ASP A 16 11.99 5.84 16.21
CA ASP A 16 11.93 4.68 17.09
C ASP A 16 10.80 3.71 16.71
N HIS A 17 9.66 4.24 16.25
CA HIS A 17 8.54 3.42 15.81
C HIS A 17 8.83 2.65 14.52
N ILE A 18 9.55 3.24 13.57
CA ILE A 18 9.88 2.59 12.28
C ILE A 18 11.03 1.59 12.39
N ARG A 19 11.82 1.57 13.48
CA ARG A 19 12.91 0.61 13.67
C ARG A 19 12.48 -0.85 13.56
N HIS A 20 11.22 -1.16 13.87
CA HIS A 20 10.68 -2.52 13.80
C HIS A 20 10.24 -2.94 12.39
N PHE A 21 10.25 -2.02 11.42
CA PHE A 21 9.77 -2.26 10.06
C PHE A 21 10.47 -3.45 9.35
N PRO A 22 11.80 -3.63 9.41
CA PRO A 22 12.44 -4.80 8.80
C PRO A 22 11.96 -6.14 9.38
N LYS A 23 11.70 -6.20 10.69
CA LYS A 23 11.19 -7.41 11.36
C LYS A 23 9.77 -7.76 10.87
N ILE A 24 8.92 -6.75 10.70
CA ILE A 24 7.56 -6.91 10.13
C ILE A 24 7.63 -7.55 8.73
N LEU A 25 8.59 -7.14 7.90
CA LEU A 25 8.77 -7.74 6.57
C LEU A 25 9.41 -9.14 6.63
N GLU A 26 10.33 -9.36 7.58
CA GLU A 26 10.96 -10.66 7.77
C GLU A 26 9.95 -11.77 8.09
N GLU A 27 8.97 -11.46 8.94
CA GLU A 27 7.87 -12.36 9.29
C GLU A 27 6.91 -12.64 8.11
N GLN A 28 6.99 -11.84 7.04
CA GLN A 28 6.11 -11.88 5.87
C GLN A 28 6.84 -12.21 4.56
N LYS A 29 8.07 -12.76 4.62
CA LYS A 29 8.87 -13.10 3.43
C LYS A 29 8.10 -13.93 2.39
N THR A 30 7.32 -14.92 2.83
CA THR A 30 6.50 -15.74 1.93
C THR A 30 5.45 -14.89 1.20
N SER A 31 4.74 -14.03 1.91
CA SER A 31 3.77 -13.11 1.31
C SER A 31 4.41 -12.10 0.37
N ILE A 32 5.62 -11.63 0.67
CA ILE A 32 6.38 -10.71 -0.19
C ILE A 32 6.83 -11.40 -1.48
N ASN A 33 7.26 -12.66 -1.42
CA ASN A 33 7.59 -13.43 -2.61
C ASN A 33 6.35 -13.68 -3.47
N GLU A 34 5.23 -14.02 -2.84
CA GLU A 34 3.95 -14.22 -3.52
C GLU A 34 3.42 -12.91 -4.13
N PHE A 35 3.60 -11.78 -3.44
CA PHE A 35 3.29 -10.45 -3.97
C PHE A 35 4.02 -10.21 -5.28
N PHE A 36 5.34 -10.42 -5.30
CA PHE A 36 6.14 -10.26 -6.52
C PHE A 36 5.65 -11.20 -7.63
N ARG A 37 5.39 -12.47 -7.31
CA ARG A 37 4.89 -13.45 -8.27
C ARG A 37 3.55 -13.01 -8.89
N LEU A 38 2.62 -12.50 -8.09
CA LEU A 38 1.32 -12.02 -8.58
C LEU A 38 1.50 -10.84 -9.54
N ILE A 39 2.26 -9.82 -9.16
CA ILE A 39 2.47 -8.65 -10.03
C ILE A 39 3.30 -8.99 -11.28
N GLU A 40 4.23 -9.94 -11.21
CA GLU A 40 5.05 -10.33 -12.36
C GLU A 40 4.23 -11.11 -13.41
N ASN A 41 3.27 -11.92 -12.98
CA ASN A 41 2.48 -12.80 -13.85
C ASN A 41 1.07 -12.26 -14.17
N GLY A 42 0.70 -11.11 -13.61
CA GLY A 42 -0.59 -10.47 -13.86
C GLY A 42 -0.72 -9.96 -15.30
N LYS A 43 -1.96 -9.87 -15.80
CA LYS A 43 -2.23 -9.25 -17.12
C LYS A 43 -2.24 -7.73 -17.10
N ALA A 44 -2.60 -7.15 -15.96
CA ALA A 44 -2.50 -5.73 -15.64
C ALA A 44 -2.48 -5.57 -14.12
N ILE A 45 -1.88 -4.48 -13.63
CA ILE A 45 -1.84 -4.13 -12.21
C ILE A 45 -2.70 -2.89 -12.00
N HIS A 46 -3.69 -3.00 -11.12
CA HIS A 46 -4.57 -1.91 -10.72
C HIS A 46 -4.31 -1.57 -9.26
N ILE A 47 -4.09 -0.30 -8.95
CA ILE A 47 -3.72 0.15 -7.61
C ILE A 47 -4.77 1.13 -7.10
N PHE A 48 -5.16 0.98 -5.84
CA PHE A 48 -6.19 1.81 -5.23
C PHE A 48 -5.98 2.06 -3.74
N GLY A 49 -6.49 3.20 -3.28
CA GLY A 49 -6.60 3.58 -1.89
C GLY A 49 -7.40 4.88 -1.79
N VAL A 50 -7.86 5.23 -0.59
CA VAL A 50 -8.63 6.46 -0.35
C VAL A 50 -7.91 7.35 0.66
N GLY A 51 -8.01 8.66 0.48
CA GLY A 51 -7.39 9.65 1.37
C GLY A 51 -5.87 9.51 1.45
N ARG A 52 -5.30 9.54 2.67
CA ARG A 52 -3.84 9.39 2.87
C ARG A 52 -3.32 8.03 2.39
N SER A 53 -4.10 6.97 2.55
CA SER A 53 -3.75 5.65 2.00
C SER A 53 -3.75 5.66 0.47
N GLY A 54 -4.66 6.44 -0.14
CA GLY A 54 -4.67 6.70 -1.58
C GLY A 54 -3.44 7.46 -2.06
N ALA A 55 -2.96 8.45 -1.31
CA ALA A 55 -1.72 9.15 -1.65
C ALA A 55 -0.50 8.22 -1.67
N VAL A 56 -0.39 7.33 -0.67
CA VAL A 56 0.67 6.29 -0.64
C VAL A 56 0.54 5.34 -1.83
N ALA A 57 -0.68 4.87 -2.12
CA ALA A 57 -0.97 3.96 -3.22
C ALA A 57 -0.67 4.61 -4.59
N LEU A 58 -0.97 5.90 -4.76
CA LEU A 58 -0.66 6.67 -5.97
C LEU A 58 0.85 6.79 -6.18
N CYS A 59 1.63 7.12 -5.14
CA CYS A 59 3.10 7.13 -5.22
C CYS A 59 3.64 5.78 -5.69
N PHE A 60 3.09 4.69 -5.16
CA PHE A 60 3.45 3.34 -5.59
C PHE A 60 3.09 3.07 -7.05
N ALA A 61 1.89 3.49 -7.48
CA ALA A 61 1.42 3.32 -8.85
C ALA A 61 2.31 4.05 -9.86
N ILE A 62 2.69 5.30 -9.58
CA ILE A 62 3.62 6.07 -10.41
C ILE A 62 4.96 5.32 -10.52
N ARG A 63 5.52 4.85 -9.40
CA ARG A 63 6.81 4.16 -9.40
C ARG A 63 6.77 2.81 -10.12
N LEU A 64 5.69 2.05 -9.98
CA LEU A 64 5.48 0.80 -10.72
C LEU A 64 5.26 1.05 -12.21
N LYS A 65 4.64 2.17 -12.59
CA LYS A 65 4.44 2.52 -14.00
C LYS A 65 5.76 2.73 -14.75
N HIS A 66 6.80 3.23 -14.08
CA HIS A 66 8.15 3.27 -14.66
C HIS A 66 8.72 1.87 -14.98
N PHE A 67 8.17 0.80 -14.40
CA PHE A 67 8.55 -0.59 -14.67
C PHE A 67 7.60 -1.31 -15.64
N GLU A 68 6.55 -0.63 -16.15
CA GLU A 68 5.52 -1.20 -17.04
C GLU A 68 6.13 -1.96 -18.24
N LYS A 69 7.12 -1.36 -18.92
CA LYS A 69 7.79 -1.97 -20.08
C LYS A 69 8.57 -3.25 -19.72
N ILE A 70 9.05 -3.35 -18.48
CA ILE A 70 9.84 -4.48 -18.01
C ILE A 70 8.92 -5.62 -17.60
N PHE A 71 7.80 -5.28 -16.94
CA PHE A 71 6.73 -6.21 -16.64
C PHE A 71 5.99 -6.71 -17.89
N GLY A 72 5.97 -5.91 -18.96
CA GLY A 72 5.30 -6.26 -20.22
C GLY A 72 3.77 -6.11 -20.16
N HIS A 73 3.24 -5.47 -19.13
CA HIS A 73 1.83 -5.26 -18.93
C HIS A 73 1.54 -3.95 -18.17
N LYS A 74 0.30 -3.46 -18.26
CA LYS A 74 -0.10 -2.12 -17.83
C LYS A 74 -0.21 -1.95 -16.32
N VAL A 75 0.11 -0.74 -15.85
CA VAL A 75 -0.11 -0.29 -14.47
C VAL A 75 -1.09 0.89 -14.45
N TRP A 76 -2.16 0.73 -13.67
CA TRP A 76 -3.27 1.67 -13.57
C TRP A 76 -3.48 2.14 -12.14
N TRP A 77 -3.64 3.45 -11.97
CA TRP A 77 -4.23 4.04 -10.78
C TRP A 77 -5.74 4.09 -10.96
N LEU A 78 -6.53 3.52 -10.04
CA LEU A 78 -7.98 3.48 -10.20
C LEU A 78 -8.67 4.84 -10.01
N GLY A 79 -7.95 5.89 -9.61
CA GLY A 79 -8.46 7.26 -9.63
C GLY A 79 -8.38 7.95 -11.00
N ASP A 80 -7.69 7.36 -11.99
CA ASP A 80 -7.54 7.95 -13.33
C ASP A 80 -8.79 7.73 -14.20
N GLU A 81 -9.19 8.72 -14.99
CA GLU A 81 -10.40 8.65 -15.84
C GLU A 81 -10.21 7.76 -17.08
N VAL A 82 -8.99 7.66 -17.62
CA VAL A 82 -8.68 6.94 -18.87
C VAL A 82 -8.13 5.53 -18.66
N ARG A 83 -8.35 4.95 -17.47
CA ARG A 83 -7.90 3.60 -17.12
C ARG A 83 -8.71 2.52 -17.83
N GLU A 84 -8.08 1.37 -18.04
CA GLU A 84 -8.77 0.16 -18.47
C GLU A 84 -9.59 -0.46 -17.31
N LYS A 85 -10.58 -1.28 -17.66
CA LYS A 85 -11.37 -2.01 -16.67
C LYS A 85 -10.55 -3.15 -16.08
N ILE A 86 -10.85 -3.53 -14.84
CA ILE A 86 -10.29 -4.74 -14.23
C ILE A 86 -10.88 -5.96 -14.92
N GLU A 87 -10.03 -6.89 -15.36
CA GLU A 87 -10.42 -8.13 -16.03
C GLU A 87 -9.87 -9.39 -15.35
N ASN A 88 -10.32 -10.56 -15.81
CA ASN A 88 -9.85 -11.85 -15.31
C ASN A 88 -8.34 -12.05 -15.54
N GLY A 89 -7.61 -12.34 -14.46
CA GLY A 89 -6.15 -12.49 -14.48
C GLY A 89 -5.38 -11.19 -14.21
N ASP A 90 -6.07 -10.07 -13.99
CA ASP A 90 -5.46 -8.85 -13.48
C ASP A 90 -5.16 -8.97 -11.98
N VAL A 91 -4.34 -8.07 -11.46
CA VAL A 91 -4.03 -7.93 -10.04
C VAL A 91 -4.51 -6.58 -9.55
N LEU A 92 -5.38 -6.58 -8.53
CA LEU A 92 -5.81 -5.40 -7.80
C LEU A 92 -5.03 -5.30 -6.47
N ILE A 93 -4.35 -4.19 -6.25
CA ILE A 93 -3.60 -3.88 -5.04
C ILE A 93 -4.32 -2.75 -4.29
N ILE A 94 -4.82 -3.03 -3.09
CA ILE A 94 -5.52 -2.06 -2.26
C ILE A 94 -4.68 -1.70 -1.03
N PHE A 95 -4.52 -0.40 -0.80
CA PHE A 95 -4.05 0.14 0.47
C PHE A 95 -5.25 0.62 1.30
N SER A 96 -5.57 -0.10 2.37
CA SER A 96 -6.67 0.25 3.27
C SER A 96 -6.36 -0.24 4.68
N GLY A 97 -5.91 0.67 5.55
CA GLY A 97 -5.51 0.32 6.91
C GLY A 97 -6.60 -0.39 7.71
N SER A 98 -7.85 0.03 7.57
CA SER A 98 -9.01 -0.60 8.21
C SER A 98 -9.52 -1.86 7.48
N GLY A 99 -9.28 -1.95 6.17
CA GLY A 99 -9.95 -2.94 5.30
C GLY A 99 -11.47 -2.78 5.14
N GLU A 100 -12.07 -1.69 5.65
CA GLU A 100 -13.52 -1.43 5.66
C GLU A 100 -13.92 -0.15 4.88
N THR A 101 -13.00 0.46 4.14
CA THR A 101 -13.30 1.68 3.37
C THR A 101 -14.27 1.35 2.24
N ALA A 102 -15.46 1.98 2.22
CA ALA A 102 -16.60 1.59 1.40
C ALA A 102 -16.28 1.50 -0.11
N GLU A 103 -15.58 2.50 -0.65
CA GLU A 103 -15.18 2.53 -2.06
C GLU A 103 -14.19 1.40 -2.39
N ALA A 104 -13.26 1.13 -1.48
CA ALA A 104 -12.29 0.04 -1.64
C ALA A 104 -12.96 -1.34 -1.52
N VAL A 105 -13.94 -1.49 -0.62
CA VAL A 105 -14.78 -2.69 -0.50
C VAL A 105 -15.53 -2.93 -1.81
N PHE A 106 -16.17 -1.89 -2.36
CA PHE A 106 -16.90 -1.99 -3.62
C PHE A 106 -16.00 -2.42 -4.78
N ILE A 107 -14.82 -1.81 -4.91
CA ILE A 107 -13.85 -2.16 -5.97
C ILE A 107 -13.33 -3.60 -5.79
N ALA A 108 -13.01 -4.01 -4.56
CA ALA A 108 -12.58 -5.38 -4.27
C ALA A 108 -13.66 -6.40 -4.65
N GLN A 109 -14.92 -6.13 -4.32
CA GLN A 109 -16.05 -6.99 -4.70
C GLN A 109 -16.16 -7.13 -6.22
N LYS A 110 -16.03 -6.03 -6.97
CA LYS A 110 -16.06 -6.06 -8.44
C LYS A 110 -14.88 -6.82 -9.05
N ALA A 111 -13.68 -6.63 -8.51
CA ALA A 111 -12.49 -7.37 -8.95
C ALA A 111 -12.65 -8.89 -8.72
N LYS A 112 -13.22 -9.29 -7.58
CA LYS A 112 -13.50 -10.69 -7.27
C LYS A 112 -14.52 -11.30 -8.22
N GLU A 113 -15.59 -10.57 -8.55
CA GLU A 113 -16.62 -11.01 -9.50
C GLU A 113 -16.07 -11.31 -10.90
N VAL A 114 -15.07 -10.55 -11.35
CA VAL A 114 -14.45 -10.74 -12.67
C VAL A 114 -13.25 -11.71 -12.67
N GLY A 115 -12.87 -12.24 -11.51
CA GLY A 115 -11.75 -13.19 -11.38
C GLY A 115 -10.36 -12.54 -11.32
N ALA A 116 -10.26 -11.26 -10.99
CA ALA A 116 -8.98 -10.63 -10.70
C ALA A 116 -8.45 -11.06 -9.33
N ARG A 117 -7.12 -11.09 -9.18
CA ARG A 117 -6.44 -11.40 -7.93
C ARG A 117 -6.38 -10.16 -7.05
N ILE A 118 -6.70 -10.29 -5.77
CA ILE A 118 -6.75 -9.17 -4.83
C ILE A 118 -5.61 -9.28 -3.82
N VAL A 119 -4.77 -8.25 -3.79
CA VAL A 119 -3.74 -8.02 -2.77
C VAL A 119 -4.22 -6.89 -1.87
N LEU A 120 -4.29 -7.14 -0.56
CA LEU A 120 -4.62 -6.12 0.42
C LEU A 120 -3.44 -5.82 1.34
N ILE A 121 -3.08 -4.54 1.41
CA ILE A 121 -2.22 -3.96 2.43
C ILE A 121 -3.11 -3.37 3.52
N THR A 122 -3.11 -3.96 4.71
CA THR A 122 -4.04 -3.62 5.81
C THR A 122 -3.43 -3.84 7.19
N SER A 123 -4.07 -3.33 8.24
CA SER A 123 -3.81 -3.74 9.62
C SER A 123 -4.77 -4.82 10.12
N PHE A 124 -5.87 -5.07 9.41
CA PHE A 124 -6.92 -6.00 9.83
C PHE A 124 -7.16 -7.06 8.75
N PRO A 125 -6.46 -8.20 8.81
CA PRO A 125 -6.62 -9.28 7.84
C PRO A 125 -8.03 -9.89 7.83
N GLU A 126 -8.75 -9.81 8.96
CA GLU A 126 -10.13 -10.32 9.10
C GLU A 126 -11.22 -9.34 8.63
N SER A 127 -10.82 -8.19 8.08
CA SER A 127 -11.73 -7.18 7.53
C SER A 127 -12.52 -7.70 6.32
N THR A 128 -13.53 -6.94 5.91
CA THR A 128 -14.34 -7.23 4.72
C THR A 128 -13.48 -7.44 3.47
N ILE A 129 -12.54 -6.52 3.18
CA ILE A 129 -11.63 -6.71 2.03
C ILE A 129 -10.67 -7.88 2.29
N GLY A 130 -10.22 -8.06 3.54
CA GLY A 130 -9.28 -9.13 3.88
C GLY A 130 -9.83 -10.52 3.57
N LYS A 131 -11.11 -10.76 3.86
CA LYS A 131 -11.83 -12.01 3.51
C LYS A 131 -12.03 -12.23 2.01
N MET A 132 -11.92 -11.18 1.20
CA MET A 132 -11.98 -11.27 -0.26
C MET A 132 -10.61 -11.42 -0.91
N SER A 133 -9.53 -11.14 -0.17
CA SER A 133 -8.18 -11.03 -0.71
C SER A 133 -7.52 -12.39 -0.92
N ASP A 134 -6.80 -12.52 -2.02
CA ASP A 134 -5.96 -13.67 -2.32
C ASP A 134 -4.61 -13.62 -1.59
N LEU A 135 -4.14 -12.40 -1.29
CA LEU A 135 -2.90 -12.17 -0.59
C LEU A 135 -3.05 -10.99 0.39
N LEU A 136 -2.50 -11.18 1.59
CA LEU A 136 -2.48 -10.17 2.65
C LEU A 136 -1.04 -9.76 2.94
N ILE A 137 -0.81 -8.45 2.99
CA ILE A 137 0.38 -7.85 3.61
C ILE A 137 -0.09 -7.02 4.80
N THR A 138 0.32 -7.43 6.00
CA THR A 138 -0.13 -6.82 7.24
C THR A 138 0.88 -5.78 7.71
N LEU A 139 0.40 -4.56 7.95
CA LEU A 139 1.16 -3.47 8.55
C LEU A 139 0.45 -2.99 9.82
N PRO A 140 1.15 -2.57 10.88
CA PRO A 140 0.51 -2.09 12.09
C PRO A 140 -0.06 -0.67 11.92
N GLY A 141 -0.93 -0.28 12.85
CA GLY A 141 -1.29 1.13 13.05
C GLY A 141 -2.47 1.64 12.22
N GLY A 142 -3.22 0.74 11.59
CA GLY A 142 -4.51 1.03 11.00
C GLY A 142 -5.56 1.18 12.10
N LEU A 143 -6.63 1.87 11.76
CA LEU A 143 -7.72 2.15 12.68
C LEU A 143 -8.88 1.18 12.46
N GLU A 144 -9.27 0.42 13.49
CA GLU A 144 -10.39 -0.52 13.37
C GLU A 144 -11.72 0.23 13.39
N LYS A 145 -12.37 0.34 12.23
CA LYS A 145 -13.64 1.08 12.09
C LYS A 145 -14.87 0.26 12.48
N SER A 146 -14.78 -1.07 12.47
CA SER A 146 -15.90 -1.98 12.75
C SER A 146 -16.39 -1.93 14.21
N LYS A 147 -15.54 -1.48 15.14
CA LYS A 147 -15.85 -1.42 16.59
C LYS A 147 -16.45 -0.09 17.05
N GLY A 148 -16.76 0.82 16.12
CA GLY A 148 -17.48 2.07 16.39
C GLY A 148 -16.61 3.24 16.90
N TRP A 149 -17.24 4.42 17.00
CA TRP A 149 -16.55 5.70 17.22
C TRP A 149 -15.73 5.76 18.53
N LYS A 150 -16.24 5.19 19.64
CA LYS A 150 -15.52 5.20 20.92
C LYS A 150 -14.21 4.39 20.86
N TYR A 151 -14.22 3.23 20.20
CA TYR A 151 -13.02 2.41 20.00
C TYR A 151 -12.02 3.08 19.06
N LEU A 152 -12.54 3.78 18.04
CA LEU A 152 -11.73 4.57 17.12
C LEU A 152 -11.04 5.74 17.84
N GLN A 153 -11.79 6.48 18.66
CA GLN A 153 -11.28 7.61 19.42
C GLN A 153 -10.18 7.17 20.39
N ALA A 154 -10.38 6.05 21.11
CA ALA A 154 -9.36 5.49 22.00
C ALA A 154 -8.03 5.20 21.29
N GLN A 155 -8.05 4.55 20.12
CA GLN A 155 -6.85 4.29 19.32
C GLN A 155 -6.15 5.57 18.81
N ILE A 156 -6.89 6.67 18.68
CA ILE A 156 -6.33 7.97 18.27
C ILE A 156 -5.73 8.72 19.46
N THR A 157 -6.31 8.54 20.65
CA THR A 157 -5.94 9.28 21.88
C THR A 157 -5.00 8.54 22.82
N GLU A 158 -4.78 7.23 22.63
CA GLU A 158 -3.68 6.50 23.28
C GLU A 158 -2.33 7.16 22.97
N ASP A 159 -1.31 6.92 23.80
CA ASP A 159 0.07 7.43 23.69
C ASP A 159 0.77 6.98 22.38
N SER A 160 0.25 7.49 21.27
CA SER A 160 0.74 7.31 19.92
C SER A 160 1.61 8.51 19.58
N PRO A 161 2.81 8.31 19.00
CA PRO A 161 3.63 9.42 18.52
C PRO A 161 2.99 10.11 17.30
N PHE A 162 1.92 9.53 16.74
CA PHE A 162 1.19 10.05 15.59
C PHE A 162 -0.01 10.87 16.05
N TYR A 163 0.09 12.19 15.89
CA TYR A 163 -1.02 13.09 16.15
C TYR A 163 -2.17 12.84 15.16
N GLY A 164 -3.30 12.30 15.64
CA GLY A 164 -4.46 11.97 14.79
C GLY A 164 -4.32 10.66 13.99
N GLY A 165 -3.44 9.74 14.42
CA GLY A 165 -3.12 8.51 13.69
C GLY A 165 -2.20 8.76 12.48
N GLY A 166 -1.89 7.72 11.70
CA GLY A 166 -0.94 7.83 10.59
C GLY A 166 0.16 6.77 10.58
N LYS A 167 0.19 5.92 11.61
CA LYS A 167 1.16 4.81 11.69
C LYS A 167 1.03 3.87 10.49
N PHE A 168 -0.19 3.49 10.11
CA PHE A 168 -0.41 2.68 8.91
C PHE A 168 0.15 3.36 7.66
N GLU A 169 -0.16 4.64 7.43
CA GLU A 169 0.28 5.33 6.22
C GLU A 169 1.79 5.52 6.17
N LEU A 170 2.45 5.79 7.29
CA LEU A 170 3.92 5.84 7.34
C LEU A 170 4.53 4.46 7.01
N MET A 171 4.01 3.39 7.59
CA MET A 171 4.48 2.03 7.33
C MET A 171 4.18 1.60 5.88
N ALA A 172 3.04 2.01 5.33
CA ALA A 172 2.66 1.74 3.96
C ALA A 172 3.57 2.49 2.97
N TYR A 173 3.97 3.72 3.30
CA TYR A 173 4.94 4.47 2.51
C TYR A 173 6.33 3.79 2.52
N LEU A 174 6.77 3.32 3.68
CA LEU A 174 8.01 2.53 3.78
C LEU A 174 7.91 1.22 3.00
N LEU A 175 6.77 0.53 3.08
CA LEU A 175 6.51 -0.70 2.32
C LEU A 175 6.61 -0.46 0.83
N GLN A 176 5.93 0.55 0.29
CA GLN A 176 5.94 0.76 -1.16
C GLN A 176 7.35 1.09 -1.68
N GLU A 177 8.12 1.95 -0.97
CA GLU A 177 9.51 2.25 -1.36
C GLU A 177 10.41 1.01 -1.27
N THR A 178 10.19 0.18 -0.24
CA THR A 178 10.96 -1.04 -0.04
C THR A 178 10.66 -2.07 -1.13
N LEU A 179 9.39 -2.24 -1.51
CA LEU A 179 8.96 -3.13 -2.58
C LEU A 179 9.54 -2.66 -3.93
N ILE A 180 9.39 -1.38 -4.28
CA ILE A 180 9.94 -0.81 -5.51
C ILE A 180 11.47 -1.00 -5.57
N THR A 181 12.17 -0.72 -4.47
CA THR A 181 13.62 -0.90 -4.38
C THR A 181 14.01 -2.37 -4.53
N GLY A 182 13.26 -3.28 -3.90
CA GLY A 182 13.44 -4.72 -4.00
C GLY A 182 13.26 -5.23 -5.43
N ILE A 183 12.15 -4.86 -6.06
CA ILE A 183 11.83 -5.17 -7.46
C ILE A 183 12.94 -4.69 -8.40
N GLY A 184 13.33 -3.42 -8.28
CA GLY A 184 14.38 -2.85 -9.12
C GLY A 184 15.71 -3.58 -9.00
N LYS A 185 16.10 -3.98 -7.77
CA LYS A 185 17.32 -4.76 -7.53
C LYS A 185 17.20 -6.19 -8.06
N TRP A 186 16.08 -6.86 -7.81
CA TRP A 186 15.82 -8.24 -8.20
C TRP A 186 15.80 -8.41 -9.72
N MET A 187 15.06 -7.53 -10.41
CA MET A 187 14.95 -7.52 -11.88
C MET A 187 16.12 -6.81 -12.57
N LYS A 188 17.12 -6.32 -11.81
CA LYS A 188 18.31 -5.61 -12.31
C LYS A 188 17.97 -4.40 -13.19
N ILE A 189 16.96 -3.63 -12.80
CA ILE A 189 16.49 -2.45 -13.51
C ILE A 189 17.51 -1.31 -13.35
N GLY A 190 18.03 -0.80 -14.46
CA GLY A 190 18.95 0.35 -14.46
C GLY A 190 18.28 1.60 -13.90
N LYS A 191 19.02 2.38 -13.10
CA LYS A 191 18.50 3.64 -12.51
C LYS A 191 18.12 4.67 -13.59
N ASP A 192 18.77 4.61 -14.75
CA ASP A 192 18.47 5.41 -15.93
C ASP A 192 17.07 5.14 -16.48
N VAL A 193 16.52 3.93 -16.34
CA VAL A 193 15.14 3.60 -16.76
C VAL A 193 14.16 4.47 -15.99
N VAL A 194 14.34 4.56 -14.67
CA VAL A 194 13.48 5.39 -13.81
C VAL A 194 13.57 6.85 -14.25
N VAL A 195 14.77 7.38 -14.53
CA VAL A 195 14.95 8.76 -14.99
C VAL A 195 14.28 8.98 -16.35
N ARG A 196 14.48 8.08 -17.32
CA ARG A 196 13.91 8.20 -18.67
C ARG A 196 12.39 8.19 -18.66
N GLU A 197 11.77 7.24 -17.96
CA GLU A 197 10.31 7.16 -17.93
C GLU A 197 9.72 8.28 -17.07
N HIS A 198 10.38 8.68 -15.97
CA HIS A 198 9.91 9.82 -15.17
C HIS A 198 9.86 11.13 -15.96
N VAL A 199 10.89 11.41 -16.78
CA VAL A 199 10.92 12.60 -17.65
C VAL A 199 9.82 12.56 -18.72
N ARG A 200 9.41 11.37 -19.16
CA ARG A 200 8.36 11.20 -20.16
C ARG A 200 6.96 11.39 -19.57
N ASP A 201 6.79 11.03 -18.30
CA ASP A 201 5.50 11.04 -17.60
C ASP A 201 5.24 12.35 -16.83
N SER A 202 6.20 13.31 -16.84
CA SER A 202 6.11 14.66 -16.23
C SER A 202 5.74 15.73 -17.25
#